data_AF-A0A2V8SGR7-F1
#
_entry.id   AF-A0A2V8SGR7-F1
#
_cell.length_a   1.000
_cell.length_b   1.000
_cell.length_c   1.000
_cell.angle_alpha   90.00
_cell.angle_beta   90.00
_cell.angle_gamma   90.00
#
_symmetry.space_group_name_H-M   'P 1'
#
loop_
_entity.id
_entity.type
_entity.pdbx_description
1 polymer ?
#
loop_
_entity_poly.entity_id
_entity_poly.type
_entity_poly.pdbx_seq_one_letter_code
_entity_poly.pdbx_strand_id
1 'polypeptide(L)'
;MNIFSAYNFLQKRSVAILAISILLVWSATAGFGQPAQKSQEISEADGQPVLLKHLPDYTSVQSSAGFFADKPGLKSAVSDQPVLDVVAFDGGTEAVTAVYPQGRLVIIEYTNPQASIEADTKVQQFIGSTQPNFVYRRIGNYNAFVFGTTDAAAAGELLDQVKYQKTVQWLGEDPYILKKLERYMVTTSKDIMISTVLVIVLGLAVSVLAGIVTGIIFFRVRDQRRAGRAAFSDAGGLTRLNLDGLSE
;
A
#
# COMPACT_ATOMS: atom_id res chain seq x y z
N MET A 1 51.92 13.34 -14.40
CA MET A 1 50.70 12.95 -13.66
C MET A 1 50.03 11.83 -14.44
N ASN A 2 50.08 10.59 -13.92
CA ASN A 2 49.77 9.37 -14.68
C ASN A 2 48.26 9.17 -14.89
N ILE A 3 47.83 9.12 -16.15
CA ILE A 3 46.45 8.88 -16.60
C ILE A 3 45.90 7.53 -16.05
N PHE A 4 46.77 6.57 -15.80
CA PHE A 4 46.42 5.28 -15.17
C PHE A 4 45.93 5.41 -13.71
N SER A 5 46.32 6.46 -12.99
CA SER A 5 45.88 6.70 -11.60
C SER A 5 44.46 7.26 -11.52
N ALA A 6 43.99 7.97 -12.55
CA ALA A 6 42.66 8.56 -12.59
C ALA A 6 41.57 7.51 -12.89
N TYR A 7 41.89 6.50 -13.71
CA TYR A 7 40.93 5.47 -14.14
C TYR A 7 40.56 4.51 -12.99
N ASN A 8 41.54 4.09 -12.19
CA ASN A 8 41.31 3.25 -11.00
C ASN A 8 40.53 3.99 -9.89
N PHE A 9 40.59 5.32 -9.87
CA PHE A 9 39.87 6.14 -8.89
C PHE A 9 38.38 6.31 -9.25
N LEU A 10 38.06 6.43 -10.55
CA LEU A 10 36.68 6.51 -11.03
C LEU A 10 35.93 5.17 -10.92
N GLN A 11 36.60 4.05 -11.23
CA GLN A 11 35.97 2.72 -11.20
C GLN A 11 35.58 2.27 -9.78
N LYS A 12 36.35 2.64 -8.75
CA LYS A 12 36.03 2.33 -7.35
C LYS A 12 34.85 3.14 -6.81
N ARG A 13 34.62 4.36 -7.32
CA ARG A 13 33.47 5.20 -6.92
C ARG A 13 32.15 4.70 -7.49
N SER A 14 32.14 4.17 -8.72
CA SER A 14 30.92 3.64 -9.35
C SER A 14 30.39 2.38 -8.66
N VAL A 15 31.27 1.50 -8.18
CA VAL A 15 30.87 0.29 -7.44
C VAL A 15 30.36 0.61 -6.03
N ALA A 16 30.95 1.60 -5.36
CA ALA A 16 30.51 2.04 -4.04
C ALA A 16 29.13 2.73 -4.07
N ILE A 17 28.84 3.51 -5.12
CA ILE A 17 27.53 4.19 -5.27
C ILE A 17 26.40 3.18 -5.55
N LEU A 18 26.69 2.10 -6.29
CA LEU A 18 25.70 1.05 -6.59
C LEU A 18 25.40 0.16 -5.35
N ALA A 19 26.37 -0.03 -4.47
CA ALA A 19 26.17 -0.77 -3.21
C ALA A 19 25.35 0.02 -2.17
N ILE A 20 25.50 1.34 -2.11
CA ILE A 20 24.75 2.21 -1.18
C ILE A 20 23.28 2.36 -1.61
N SER A 21 22.99 2.31 -2.91
CA SER A 21 21.61 2.39 -3.42
C SER A 21 20.81 1.11 -3.19
N ILE A 22 21.45 -0.06 -3.09
CA ILE A 22 20.78 -1.33 -2.74
C ILE A 22 20.44 -1.40 -1.24
N LEU A 23 21.24 -0.76 -0.37
CA LEU A 23 21.00 -0.74 1.09
C LEU A 23 19.88 0.22 1.52
N LEU A 24 19.62 1.30 0.77
CA LEU A 24 18.55 2.26 1.10
C LEU A 24 17.14 1.77 0.77
N VAL A 25 16.99 0.79 -0.14
CA VAL A 25 15.68 0.22 -0.49
C VAL A 25 15.13 -0.71 0.60
N TRP A 26 15.98 -1.23 1.50
CA TRP A 26 15.57 -2.13 2.58
C TRP A 26 15.11 -1.44 3.87
N SER A 27 15.31 -0.12 4.01
CA SER A 27 15.02 0.59 5.27
C SER A 27 13.63 1.24 5.30
N ALA A 28 12.84 1.14 4.22
CA ALA A 28 11.57 1.87 4.09
C ALA A 28 10.32 1.05 4.48
N THR A 29 10.46 -0.16 5.03
CA THR A 29 9.31 -1.02 5.39
C THR A 29 9.12 -1.24 6.89
N ALA A 30 9.82 -0.50 7.75
CA ALA A 30 9.54 -0.50 9.19
C ALA A 30 8.29 0.36 9.48
N GLY A 31 7.12 -0.25 9.30
CA GLY A 31 5.85 0.36 9.68
C GLY A 31 5.78 0.61 11.19
N PHE A 32 5.40 1.82 11.57
CA PHE A 32 5.08 2.19 12.94
C PHE A 32 3.82 1.41 13.40
N GLY A 33 4.01 0.39 14.22
CA GLY A 33 2.89 -0.33 14.86
C GLY A 33 2.21 0.56 15.90
N GLN A 34 0.95 0.91 15.67
CA GLN A 34 0.09 1.47 16.72
C GLN A 34 -0.13 0.43 17.84
N PRO A 35 -0.27 0.86 19.11
CA PRO A 35 -0.57 -0.06 20.20
C PRO A 35 -1.87 -0.80 19.91
N ALA A 36 -1.84 -2.14 20.04
CA ALA A 36 -2.95 -3.02 19.75
C ALA A 36 -4.14 -2.71 20.67
N GLN A 37 -5.13 -1.97 20.17
CA GLN A 37 -6.43 -1.85 20.82
C GLN A 37 -7.13 -3.21 20.77
N LYS A 38 -7.65 -3.66 21.91
CA LYS A 38 -8.30 -4.95 22.07
C LYS A 38 -9.68 -4.91 21.41
N SER A 39 -9.74 -5.28 20.13
CA SER A 39 -10.97 -5.43 19.35
C SER A 39 -11.71 -6.73 19.72
N GLN A 40 -13.03 -6.74 19.62
CA GLN A 40 -13.88 -7.92 19.74
C GLN A 40 -13.49 -8.97 18.69
N GLU A 41 -13.28 -8.51 17.46
CA GLU A 41 -12.87 -9.34 16.33
C GLU A 41 -11.62 -8.74 15.68
N ILE A 42 -10.57 -9.54 15.58
CA ILE A 42 -9.34 -9.21 14.87
C ILE A 42 -9.25 -10.13 13.67
N SER A 43 -8.97 -9.57 12.50
CA SER A 43 -8.83 -10.37 11.30
C SER A 43 -7.54 -11.19 11.35
N GLU A 44 -7.67 -12.50 11.12
CA GLU A 44 -6.53 -13.43 11.14
C GLU A 44 -5.49 -13.14 10.05
N ALA A 45 -5.90 -12.50 8.95
CA ALA A 45 -5.04 -12.23 7.80
C ALA A 45 -4.06 -11.08 8.02
N ASP A 46 -4.48 -10.01 8.72
CA ASP A 46 -3.72 -8.77 8.85
C ASP A 46 -3.65 -8.21 10.27
N GLY A 47 -4.28 -8.86 11.25
CA GLY A 47 -4.24 -8.45 12.65
C GLY A 47 -5.01 -7.16 12.95
N GLN A 48 -5.86 -6.68 12.03
CA GLN A 48 -6.62 -5.44 12.20
C GLN A 48 -8.04 -5.70 12.72
N PRO A 49 -8.64 -4.77 13.47
CA PRO A 49 -10.06 -4.83 13.84
C PRO A 49 -10.96 -5.08 12.63
N VAL A 50 -11.80 -6.11 12.68
CA VAL A 50 -12.68 -6.48 11.56
C VAL A 50 -13.65 -5.33 11.22
N LEU A 51 -14.09 -4.57 12.23
CA LEU A 51 -14.99 -3.44 12.06
C LEU A 51 -14.45 -2.36 11.11
N LEU A 52 -13.12 -2.17 10.99
CA LEU A 52 -12.54 -1.25 10.01
C LEU A 52 -12.89 -1.66 8.57
N LYS A 53 -12.96 -2.96 8.29
CA LYS A 53 -13.29 -3.51 6.97
C LYS A 53 -14.77 -3.33 6.61
N HIS A 54 -15.60 -2.91 7.56
CA HIS A 54 -17.01 -2.60 7.33
C HIS A 54 -17.23 -1.18 6.82
N LEU A 55 -16.17 -0.36 6.76
CA LEU A 55 -16.20 0.94 6.10
C LEU A 55 -16.37 0.76 4.57
N PRO A 56 -17.28 1.51 3.93
CA PRO A 56 -17.41 1.52 2.46
C PRO A 56 -16.08 1.85 1.78
N ASP A 57 -15.67 1.03 0.81
CA ASP A 57 -14.38 1.22 0.10
C ASP A 57 -13.20 1.47 1.06
N TYR A 58 -13.10 0.64 2.11
CA TYR A 58 -12.10 0.80 3.17
C TYR A 58 -10.67 1.07 2.65
N THR A 59 -10.29 0.46 1.53
CA THR A 59 -8.98 0.63 0.89
C THR A 59 -8.66 2.08 0.52
N SER A 60 -9.65 2.88 0.09
CA SER A 60 -9.41 4.27 -0.29
C SER A 60 -9.36 5.22 0.91
N VAL A 61 -10.04 4.86 2.00
CA VAL A 61 -10.16 5.71 3.21
C VAL A 61 -9.26 5.28 4.37
N GLN A 62 -8.47 4.22 4.21
CA GLN A 62 -7.64 3.61 5.27
C GLN A 62 -6.76 4.63 6.01
N SER A 63 -6.20 5.62 5.30
CA SER A 63 -5.35 6.67 5.88
C SER A 63 -6.09 7.62 6.83
N SER A 64 -7.41 7.74 6.69
CA SER A 64 -8.29 8.56 7.52
C SER A 64 -9.10 7.74 8.53
N ALA A 65 -8.99 6.41 8.45
CA ALA A 65 -9.78 5.50 9.26
C ALA A 65 -9.25 5.45 10.69
N GLY A 66 -10.16 5.43 11.66
CA GLY A 66 -9.85 5.29 13.08
C GLY A 66 -10.75 4.26 13.74
N PHE A 67 -10.19 3.48 14.67
CA PHE A 67 -10.91 2.53 15.52
C PHE A 67 -10.92 3.04 16.97
N PHE A 68 -12.03 2.83 17.66
CA PHE A 68 -12.24 3.29 19.03
C PHE A 68 -12.96 2.21 19.84
N ALA A 69 -12.34 1.79 20.92
CA ALA A 69 -12.93 0.91 21.92
C ALA A 69 -13.49 1.68 23.13
N ASP A 70 -13.46 3.02 23.09
CA ASP A 70 -13.95 3.90 24.13
C ASP A 70 -14.59 5.18 23.56
N LYS A 71 -15.61 5.67 24.27
CA LYS A 71 -16.36 6.88 23.90
C LYS A 71 -15.52 8.16 23.91
N PRO A 72 -14.67 8.43 24.92
CA PRO A 72 -13.83 9.64 24.91
C PRO A 72 -12.93 9.75 23.67
N GLY A 73 -12.31 8.64 23.26
CA GLY A 73 -11.52 8.56 22.03
C GLY A 73 -12.35 8.88 20.79
N LEU A 74 -13.54 8.28 20.67
CA LEU A 74 -14.46 8.55 19.57
C LEU A 74 -14.88 10.03 19.53
N LYS A 75 -15.31 10.60 20.67
CA LYS A 75 -15.73 12.01 20.75
C LYS A 75 -14.61 12.95 20.32
N SER A 76 -13.39 12.70 20.80
CA SER A 76 -12.21 13.49 20.43
C SER A 76 -11.93 13.45 18.92
N ALA A 77 -12.14 12.30 18.29
CA ALA A 77 -11.90 12.13 16.86
C ALA A 77 -12.94 12.80 15.95
N VAL A 78 -14.15 13.07 16.47
CA VAL A 78 -15.28 13.60 15.66
C VAL A 78 -15.78 14.97 16.11
N SER A 79 -14.93 15.71 16.85
CA SER A 79 -15.22 17.07 17.33
C SER A 79 -16.39 17.15 18.32
N ASP A 80 -16.44 16.20 19.26
CA ASP A 80 -17.31 16.22 20.45
C ASP A 80 -18.82 16.38 20.15
N GLN A 81 -19.30 15.66 19.14
CA GLN A 81 -20.71 15.70 18.71
C GLN A 81 -21.67 15.38 19.88
N PRO A 82 -22.64 16.26 20.19
CA PRO A 82 -23.53 16.08 21.36
C PRO A 82 -24.40 14.82 21.29
N VAL A 83 -24.75 14.34 20.09
CA VAL A 83 -25.50 13.09 19.92
C VAL A 83 -24.75 11.88 20.49
N LEU A 84 -23.42 11.94 20.55
CA LEU A 84 -22.64 10.86 21.16
C LEU A 84 -22.87 10.79 22.67
N ASP A 85 -23.30 11.86 23.34
CA ASP A 85 -23.55 11.84 24.78
C ASP A 85 -24.73 10.95 25.15
N VAL A 86 -25.75 10.84 24.29
CA VAL A 86 -26.91 9.95 24.51
C VAL A 86 -26.65 8.49 24.14
N VAL A 87 -25.58 8.23 23.38
CA VAL A 87 -25.15 6.88 23.00
C VAL A 87 -24.39 6.23 24.17
N ALA A 88 -24.85 5.04 24.58
CA ALA A 88 -24.12 4.21 25.53
C ALA A 88 -22.94 3.52 24.83
N PHE A 89 -21.80 3.46 25.52
CA PHE A 89 -20.59 2.81 25.02
C PHE A 89 -20.15 1.78 26.06
N ASP A 90 -21.00 0.78 26.26
CA ASP A 90 -20.86 -0.26 27.28
C ASP A 90 -20.75 -1.65 26.64
N GLY A 91 -20.47 -2.65 27.47
CA GLY A 91 -20.60 -4.06 27.06
C GLY A 91 -19.73 -4.48 25.88
N GLY A 92 -18.62 -3.79 25.61
CA GLY A 92 -17.74 -4.06 24.47
C GLY A 92 -18.07 -3.28 23.20
N THR A 93 -18.97 -2.28 23.24
CA THR A 93 -19.28 -1.41 22.09
C THR A 93 -18.00 -0.87 21.45
N GLU A 94 -17.95 -0.88 20.13
CA GLU A 94 -16.81 -0.41 19.34
C GLU A 94 -17.28 0.60 18.29
N ALA A 95 -16.37 1.44 17.82
CA ALA A 95 -16.68 2.37 16.76
C ALA A 95 -15.53 2.51 15.78
N VAL A 96 -15.89 2.80 14.54
CA VAL A 96 -14.96 3.22 13.50
C VAL A 96 -15.40 4.54 12.89
N THR A 97 -14.42 5.33 12.46
CA THR A 97 -14.67 6.54 11.69
C THR A 97 -13.79 6.58 10.46
N ALA A 98 -14.23 7.26 9.41
CA ALA A 98 -13.41 7.63 8.27
C ALA A 98 -13.97 8.89 7.60
N VAL A 99 -13.13 9.58 6.82
CA VAL A 99 -13.51 10.80 6.10
C VAL A 99 -13.88 10.44 4.66
N TYR A 100 -15.09 10.82 4.26
CA TYR A 100 -15.60 10.69 2.90
C TYR A 100 -15.92 12.06 2.29
N PRO A 101 -16.06 12.17 0.96
CA PRO A 101 -16.51 13.41 0.31
C PRO A 101 -17.84 13.94 0.86
N GLN A 102 -18.74 13.05 1.29
CA GLN A 102 -20.07 13.38 1.82
C GLN A 102 -20.05 13.80 3.30
N GLY A 103 -18.91 13.67 3.97
CA GLY A 103 -18.76 13.96 5.40
C GLY A 103 -17.98 12.89 6.15
N ARG A 104 -17.93 13.01 7.47
CA ARG A 104 -17.27 12.01 8.33
C ARG A 104 -18.25 10.92 8.71
N LEU A 105 -18.00 9.70 8.22
CA LEU A 105 -18.76 8.52 8.60
C LEU A 105 -18.30 8.04 9.98
N VAL A 106 -19.26 7.68 10.81
CA VAL A 106 -19.04 6.98 12.09
C VAL A 106 -19.97 5.78 12.13
N ILE A 107 -19.43 4.61 12.40
CA ILE A 107 -20.20 3.38 12.62
C ILE A 107 -19.93 2.97 14.05
N ILE A 108 -20.99 2.84 14.85
CA ILE A 108 -20.92 2.31 16.22
C ILE A 108 -21.53 0.91 16.20
N GLU A 109 -20.74 -0.10 16.51
CA GLU A 109 -21.17 -1.49 16.61
C GLU A 109 -21.48 -1.87 18.05
N TYR A 110 -22.68 -2.38 18.27
CA TYR A 110 -23.09 -2.97 19.54
C TYR A 110 -22.98 -4.49 19.50
N THR A 111 -22.58 -5.07 20.62
CA THR A 111 -22.46 -6.53 20.78
C THR A 111 -23.75 -7.30 20.50
N ASN A 112 -24.90 -6.67 20.78
CA ASN A 112 -26.22 -7.27 20.57
C ASN A 112 -27.24 -6.31 19.93
N PRO A 113 -28.27 -6.85 19.25
CA PRO A 113 -29.29 -6.03 18.60
C PRO A 113 -30.08 -5.14 19.56
N GLN A 114 -30.34 -5.61 20.79
CA GLN A 114 -31.12 -4.87 21.80
C GLN A 114 -30.44 -3.56 22.18
N ALA A 115 -29.13 -3.59 22.44
CA ALA A 115 -28.34 -2.40 22.74
C ALA A 115 -28.36 -1.37 21.59
N SER A 116 -28.27 -1.84 20.33
CA SER A 116 -28.43 -0.97 19.16
C SER A 116 -29.83 -0.34 19.06
N ILE A 117 -30.90 -1.09 19.39
CA ILE A 117 -32.29 -0.58 19.40
C ILE A 117 -32.48 0.47 20.51
N GLU A 118 -31.93 0.24 21.69
CA GLU A 118 -31.99 1.19 22.79
C GLU A 118 -31.25 2.48 22.46
N ALA A 119 -30.05 2.36 21.88
CA ALA A 119 -29.29 3.52 21.41
C ALA A 119 -30.02 4.26 20.27
N ASP A 120 -30.63 3.54 19.34
CA ASP A 120 -31.45 4.13 18.27
C ASP A 120 -32.61 4.94 18.83
N THR A 121 -33.33 4.39 19.81
CA THR A 121 -34.42 5.10 20.49
C THR A 121 -33.93 6.42 21.10
N LYS A 122 -32.79 6.42 21.79
CA LYS A 122 -32.19 7.63 22.38
C LYS A 122 -31.73 8.64 21.33
N VAL A 123 -31.16 8.17 20.22
CA VAL A 123 -30.73 9.03 19.11
C VAL A 123 -31.95 9.65 18.43
N GLN A 124 -33.03 8.89 18.18
CA GLN A 124 -34.27 9.43 17.60
C GLN A 124 -34.92 10.46 18.52
N GLN A 125 -34.90 10.24 19.84
CA GLN A 125 -35.34 11.25 20.81
C GLN A 125 -34.49 12.53 20.74
N PHE A 126 -33.16 12.39 20.65
CA PHE A 126 -32.25 13.51 20.47
C PHE A 126 -32.57 14.29 19.17
N ILE A 127 -32.74 13.59 18.04
CA ILE A 127 -33.13 14.17 16.75
C ILE A 127 -34.50 14.84 16.83
N GLY A 128 -35.46 14.29 17.57
CA GLY A 128 -36.78 14.93 17.75
C GLY A 128 -36.73 16.22 18.58
N SER A 129 -35.71 16.37 19.43
CA SER A 129 -35.53 17.52 20.33
C SER A 129 -34.65 18.64 19.76
N THR A 130 -33.92 18.39 18.67
CA THR A 130 -32.88 19.27 18.10
C THR A 130 -32.95 19.25 16.57
N GLN A 131 -32.41 20.24 15.87
CA GLN A 131 -32.15 20.13 14.43
C GLN A 131 -30.68 19.73 14.20
N PRO A 132 -30.37 18.43 14.06
CA PRO A 132 -29.00 17.98 13.93
C PRO A 132 -28.40 18.29 12.56
N ASN A 133 -27.10 18.56 12.52
CA ASN A 133 -26.31 18.64 11.28
C ASN A 133 -25.59 17.32 10.98
N PHE A 134 -26.35 16.21 10.99
CA PHE A 134 -25.87 14.88 10.63
C PHE A 134 -27.00 14.04 10.05
N VAL A 135 -26.64 13.05 9.25
CA VAL A 135 -27.56 11.99 8.79
C VAL A 135 -27.31 10.74 9.62
N TYR A 136 -28.38 10.06 10.01
CA TYR A 136 -28.33 8.92 10.91
C TYR A 136 -29.15 7.75 10.37
N ARG A 137 -28.65 6.52 10.58
CA ARG A 137 -29.40 5.29 10.31
C ARG A 137 -28.94 4.14 11.20
N ARG A 138 -29.90 3.35 11.66
CA ARG A 138 -29.65 2.03 12.26
C ARG A 138 -29.58 0.95 11.18
N ILE A 139 -28.54 0.12 11.20
CA ILE A 139 -28.27 -0.94 10.23
C ILE A 139 -27.84 -2.21 10.97
N GLY A 140 -28.78 -3.13 11.23
CA GLY A 140 -28.48 -4.32 12.02
C GLY A 140 -28.08 -3.96 13.46
N ASN A 141 -26.87 -4.32 13.87
CA ASN A 141 -26.31 -3.91 15.18
C ASN A 141 -25.50 -2.61 15.10
N TYR A 142 -25.53 -1.90 13.97
CA TYR A 142 -24.82 -0.64 13.81
C TYR A 142 -25.75 0.54 14.00
N ASN A 143 -25.23 1.56 14.66
CA ASN A 143 -25.77 2.92 14.60
C ASN A 143 -24.76 3.77 13.83
N ALA A 144 -25.13 4.18 12.61
CA ALA A 144 -24.26 4.85 11.68
C ALA A 144 -24.65 6.33 11.50
N PHE A 145 -23.64 7.19 11.48
CA PHE A 145 -23.77 8.65 11.40
C PHE A 145 -22.89 9.19 10.29
N VAL A 146 -23.35 10.22 9.58
CA VAL A 146 -22.50 11.05 8.72
C VAL A 146 -22.55 12.47 9.25
N PHE A 147 -21.44 12.92 9.83
CA PHE A 147 -21.29 14.25 10.42
C PHE A 147 -20.75 15.25 9.40
N GLY A 148 -21.17 16.51 9.54
CA GLY A 148 -20.65 17.63 8.74
C GLY A 148 -20.99 17.54 7.25
N THR A 149 -22.09 16.87 6.91
CA THR A 149 -22.56 16.80 5.53
C THR A 149 -23.16 18.14 5.09
N THR A 150 -22.90 18.52 3.85
CA THR A 150 -23.59 19.63 3.16
C THR A 150 -24.75 19.14 2.30
N ASP A 151 -24.86 17.82 2.07
CA ASP A 151 -25.88 17.17 1.27
C ASP A 151 -26.40 15.90 1.97
N ALA A 152 -27.61 16.00 2.51
CA ALA A 152 -28.25 14.91 3.23
C ALA A 152 -28.57 13.71 2.33
N ALA A 153 -28.82 13.92 1.04
CA ALA A 153 -29.12 12.83 0.10
C ALA A 153 -27.87 12.00 -0.17
N ALA A 154 -26.76 12.66 -0.51
CA ALA A 154 -25.48 11.98 -0.73
C ALA A 154 -24.96 11.28 0.54
N ALA A 155 -25.15 11.87 1.72
CA ALA A 155 -24.85 11.21 2.99
C ALA A 155 -25.73 9.97 3.24
N GLY A 156 -26.99 10.00 2.79
CA GLY A 156 -27.87 8.83 2.79
C GLY A 156 -27.36 7.70 1.91
N GLU A 157 -26.89 8.00 0.70
CA GLU A 157 -26.28 7.02 -0.21
C GLU A 157 -24.98 6.41 0.35
N LEU A 158 -24.20 7.19 1.09
CA LEU A 158 -23.04 6.65 1.80
C LEU A 158 -23.46 5.64 2.88
N LEU A 159 -24.54 5.93 3.63
CA LEU A 159 -25.09 4.99 4.60
C LEU A 159 -25.68 3.74 3.97
N ASP A 160 -26.21 3.80 2.73
CA ASP A 160 -26.68 2.62 1.98
C ASP A 160 -25.56 1.62 1.67
N GLN A 161 -24.31 2.09 1.60
CA GLN A 161 -23.15 1.24 1.36
C GLN A 161 -22.67 0.51 2.62
N VAL A 162 -23.06 0.98 3.81
CA VAL A 162 -22.72 0.33 5.07
C VAL A 162 -23.54 -0.95 5.19
N LYS A 163 -22.85 -2.10 5.13
CA LYS A 163 -23.47 -3.41 5.23
C LYS A 163 -23.03 -4.09 6.52
N TYR A 164 -24.00 -4.47 7.34
CA TYR A 164 -23.76 -5.31 8.50
C TYR A 164 -23.36 -6.72 8.02
N GLN A 165 -22.12 -7.10 8.29
CA GLN A 165 -21.58 -8.43 7.99
C GLN A 165 -21.11 -9.05 9.30
N LYS A 166 -21.92 -9.93 9.89
CA LYS A 166 -21.46 -10.76 11.01
C LYS A 166 -20.84 -12.03 10.45
N THR A 167 -19.57 -12.27 10.76
CA THR A 167 -18.96 -13.57 10.47
C THR A 167 -19.58 -14.59 11.41
N VAL A 168 -20.41 -15.49 10.87
CA VAL A 168 -20.95 -16.60 11.67
C VAL A 168 -19.82 -17.59 11.92
N GLN A 169 -19.30 -17.59 13.14
CA GLN A 169 -18.41 -18.65 13.61
C GLN A 169 -19.28 -19.79 14.13
N TRP A 170 -19.10 -20.98 13.57
CA TRP A 170 -19.78 -22.17 14.06
C TRP A 170 -19.14 -22.59 15.39
N LEU A 171 -19.96 -22.83 16.42
CA LEU A 171 -19.50 -23.31 17.73
C LEU A 171 -19.04 -24.79 17.70
N GLY A 172 -19.16 -25.45 16.55
CA GLY A 172 -18.70 -26.81 16.27
C GLY A 172 -17.96 -26.87 14.93
N GLU A 173 -17.86 -28.05 14.33
CA GLU A 173 -17.16 -28.23 13.05
C GLU A 173 -17.89 -27.47 11.93
N ASP A 174 -17.22 -26.48 11.32
CA ASP A 174 -17.81 -25.63 10.30
C ASP A 174 -18.11 -26.47 9.03
N PRO A 175 -19.40 -26.59 8.62
CA PRO A 175 -19.80 -27.46 7.51
C PRO A 175 -19.25 -26.99 6.16
N TYR A 176 -18.64 -25.81 6.10
CA TYR A 176 -18.04 -25.24 4.90
C TYR A 176 -16.51 -25.20 4.92
N ILE A 177 -15.85 -25.84 5.90
CA ILE A 177 -14.37 -25.89 5.99
C ILE A 177 -13.76 -26.36 4.67
N LEU A 178 -14.27 -27.44 4.08
CA LEU A 178 -13.75 -27.97 2.82
C LEU A 178 -13.88 -26.97 1.66
N LYS A 179 -15.01 -26.25 1.56
CA LYS A 179 -15.21 -25.22 0.53
C LYS A 179 -14.33 -23.98 0.75
N LYS A 180 -14.11 -23.59 2.00
CA LYS A 180 -13.19 -22.51 2.36
C LYS A 180 -11.75 -22.89 2.03
N LEU A 181 -11.35 -24.12 2.36
CA LEU A 181 -10.04 -24.67 2.05
C LEU A 181 -9.82 -24.74 0.53
N GLU A 182 -10.82 -25.19 -0.23
CA GLU A 182 -10.77 -25.22 -1.69
C GLU A 182 -10.57 -23.81 -2.27
N ARG A 183 -11.37 -22.83 -1.83
CA ARG A 183 -11.23 -21.44 -2.29
C ARG A 183 -9.85 -20.87 -1.92
N TYR A 184 -9.40 -21.10 -0.69
CA TYR A 184 -8.09 -20.66 -0.22
C TYR A 184 -6.94 -21.29 -1.02
N MET A 185 -7.02 -22.59 -1.30
CA MET A 185 -6.04 -23.30 -2.13
C MET A 185 -6.02 -22.76 -3.56
N VAL A 186 -7.19 -22.50 -4.15
CA VAL A 186 -7.29 -21.95 -5.50
C VAL A 186 -6.71 -20.54 -5.59
N THR A 187 -7.05 -19.64 -4.65
CA THR A 187 -6.53 -18.26 -4.65
C THR A 187 -5.03 -18.24 -4.39
N THR A 188 -4.57 -18.98 -3.38
CA THR A 188 -3.15 -19.00 -3.01
C THR A 188 -2.29 -19.62 -4.11
N SER A 189 -2.75 -20.73 -4.73
CA SER A 189 -2.02 -21.37 -5.83
C SER A 189 -1.93 -20.47 -7.05
N LYS A 190 -3.01 -19.73 -7.37
CA LYS A 190 -3.01 -18.75 -8.46
C LYS A 190 -1.99 -17.64 -8.21
N ASP A 191 -1.96 -17.07 -7.01
CA ASP A 191 -1.06 -15.96 -6.69
C ASP A 191 0.40 -16.39 -6.69
N ILE A 192 0.70 -17.59 -6.15
CA ILE A 192 2.05 -18.17 -6.21
C ILE A 192 2.46 -18.43 -7.67
N MET A 193 1.57 -18.99 -8.49
CA MET A 193 1.86 -19.26 -9.89
C MET A 193 2.15 -17.97 -10.67
N ILE A 194 1.29 -16.95 -10.51
CA ILE A 194 1.45 -15.65 -11.19
C ILE A 194 2.74 -14.97 -10.72
N SER A 195 3.00 -14.93 -9.42
CA SER A 195 4.21 -14.33 -8.85
C SER A 195 5.48 -15.00 -9.38
N THR A 196 5.51 -16.34 -9.37
CA THR A 196 6.68 -17.11 -9.84
C THR A 196 6.94 -16.87 -11.33
N VAL A 197 5.89 -16.91 -12.16
CA VAL A 197 6.01 -16.63 -13.60
C VAL A 197 6.51 -15.20 -13.83
N LEU A 198 5.97 -14.22 -13.11
CA LEU A 198 6.37 -12.82 -13.26
C LEU A 198 7.85 -12.63 -12.89
N VAL A 199 8.31 -13.20 -11.77
CA VAL A 199 9.72 -13.12 -11.34
C VAL A 199 10.65 -13.75 -12.37
N ILE A 200 10.30 -14.91 -12.95
CA ILE A 200 11.11 -15.56 -13.99
C ILE A 200 11.18 -14.69 -15.24
N VAL A 201 10.04 -14.20 -15.73
CA VAL A 201 9.99 -13.36 -16.94
C VAL A 201 10.75 -12.05 -16.74
N LEU A 202 10.58 -11.40 -15.59
CA LEU A 202 11.29 -10.16 -15.26
C LEU A 202 12.80 -10.41 -15.12
N GLY A 203 13.19 -11.50 -14.46
CA GLY A 203 14.59 -11.90 -14.31
C GLY A 203 15.27 -12.15 -15.66
N LEU A 204 14.58 -12.84 -16.58
CA LEU A 204 15.06 -13.04 -17.94
C LEU A 204 15.19 -11.71 -18.69
N ALA A 205 14.17 -10.84 -18.63
CA ALA A 205 14.20 -9.53 -19.28
C ALA A 205 15.38 -8.68 -18.78
N VAL A 206 15.60 -8.63 -17.46
CA VAL A 206 16.73 -7.91 -16.86
C VAL A 206 18.07 -8.49 -17.30
N SER A 207 18.19 -9.82 -17.36
CA SER A 207 19.44 -10.47 -17.80
C SER A 207 19.78 -10.16 -19.26
N VAL A 208 18.79 -10.14 -20.14
CA VAL A 208 18.96 -9.80 -21.56
C VAL A 208 19.36 -8.33 -21.71
N LEU A 209 18.66 -7.42 -21.02
CA LEU A 209 18.99 -5.99 -21.05
C LEU A 209 20.39 -5.71 -20.50
N ALA A 210 20.77 -6.34 -19.39
CA ALA A 210 22.10 -6.23 -18.83
C ALA A 210 23.17 -6.76 -19.79
N GLY A 211 22.91 -7.88 -20.48
CA GLY A 211 23.79 -8.42 -21.51
C GLY A 211 23.99 -7.47 -22.69
N ILE A 212 22.91 -6.86 -23.19
CA ILE A 212 22.95 -5.87 -24.28
C ILE A 212 23.78 -4.65 -23.86
N VAL A 213 23.49 -4.08 -22.68
CA VAL A 213 24.22 -2.91 -22.16
C VAL A 213 25.71 -3.22 -22.00
N THR A 214 26.04 -4.36 -21.40
CA THR A 214 27.42 -4.80 -21.20
C THR A 214 28.14 -5.01 -22.54
N GLY A 215 27.46 -5.61 -23.52
CA GLY A 215 27.97 -5.81 -24.87
C GLY A 215 28.27 -4.49 -25.60
N ILE A 216 27.37 -3.51 -25.52
CA ILE A 216 27.56 -2.17 -26.11
C ILE A 216 28.76 -1.48 -25.48
N ILE A 217 28.86 -1.50 -24.14
CA ILE A 217 29.99 -0.90 -23.41
C ILE A 217 31.31 -1.55 -23.85
N PHE A 218 31.36 -2.88 -23.89
CA PHE A 218 32.54 -3.62 -24.31
C PHE A 218 32.96 -3.28 -25.73
N PHE A 219 32.01 -3.23 -26.66
CA PHE A 219 32.28 -2.90 -28.06
C PHE A 219 32.85 -1.48 -28.21
N ARG A 220 32.26 -0.49 -27.53
CA ARG A 220 32.77 0.89 -27.57
C ARG A 220 34.16 1.02 -26.96
N VAL A 221 34.43 0.37 -25.83
CA VAL A 221 35.77 0.37 -25.21
C VAL A 221 36.80 -0.27 -26.13
N ARG A 222 36.44 -1.40 -26.77
CA ARG A 222 37.31 -2.07 -27.74
C ARG A 222 37.62 -1.19 -28.94
N ASP A 223 36.61 -0.48 -29.46
CA ASP A 223 36.76 0.36 -30.65
C ASP A 223 37.60 1.61 -30.37
N GLN A 224 37.40 2.25 -29.21
CA GLN A 224 38.27 3.34 -28.75
C GLN A 224 39.73 2.89 -28.61
N ARG A 225 39.97 1.68 -28.06
CA ARG A 225 41.33 1.11 -27.98
C ARG A 225 41.93 0.77 -29.35
N ARG A 226 41.11 0.55 -30.38
CA ARG A 226 41.56 0.35 -31.77
C ARG A 226 41.88 1.68 -32.43
N ALA A 227 41.01 2.68 -32.29
CA ALA A 227 41.24 4.03 -32.82
C ALA A 227 42.46 4.72 -32.18
N GLY A 228 42.75 4.43 -30.90
CA GLY A 228 43.94 4.91 -30.21
C GLY A 228 45.24 4.18 -30.56
N ARG A 229 45.18 3.07 -31.31
CA ARG A 229 46.39 2.52 -31.93
C ARG A 229 46.64 3.35 -33.17
N ALA A 230 47.64 4.24 -33.09
CA ALA A 230 48.13 4.95 -34.26
C ALA A 230 48.30 3.92 -35.38
N ALA A 231 47.58 4.11 -36.49
CA ALA A 231 47.91 3.41 -37.72
C ALA A 231 49.36 3.79 -38.00
N PHE A 232 50.29 2.87 -37.76
CA PHE A 232 51.60 2.94 -38.35
C PHE A 232 51.33 2.93 -39.85
N SER A 233 51.22 4.13 -40.41
CA SER A 233 51.13 4.33 -41.83
C SER A 233 52.45 3.80 -42.38
N ASP A 234 52.40 2.62 -42.98
CA ASP A 234 53.49 2.05 -43.76
C ASP A 234 53.87 2.94 -44.97
N ALA A 235 53.17 4.07 -45.17
CA ALA A 235 53.58 5.14 -46.08
C ALA A 235 54.61 6.13 -45.48
N GLY A 236 55.06 5.92 -44.24
CA GLY A 236 56.05 6.76 -43.56
C GLY A 236 57.49 6.32 -43.79
N GLY A 237 57.92 6.15 -45.04
CA GLY A 237 59.33 5.78 -45.31
C GLY A 237 59.67 5.25 -46.70
N LEU A 238 59.01 5.69 -47.77
CA LEU A 238 59.55 5.43 -49.11
C LEU A 238 60.71 6.41 -49.38
N THR A 239 61.91 6.00 -48.96
CA THR A 239 63.16 6.61 -49.39
C THR A 239 63.21 6.53 -50.93
N ARG A 240 63.04 7.67 -51.61
CA ARG A 240 63.24 7.74 -53.06
C ARG A 240 64.72 7.48 -53.34
N LEU A 241 65.01 6.38 -54.04
CA LEU A 241 66.33 6.06 -54.54
C LEU A 241 66.65 7.05 -55.67
N ASN A 242 67.53 8.02 -55.41
CA ASN A 242 67.99 8.99 -56.40
C ASN A 242 69.09 8.33 -57.24
N LEU A 243 68.82 8.10 -58.54
CA LEU A 243 69.74 7.45 -59.47
C LEU A 243 70.56 8.45 -60.31
N ASP A 244 70.50 9.75 -60.02
CA ASP A 244 71.13 10.82 -60.81
C ASP A 244 72.68 10.83 -60.76
N GLY A 245 73.34 9.87 -60.10
CA GLY A 245 74.80 9.80 -59.94
C GLY A 245 75.48 8.53 -60.45
N LEU A 246 74.78 7.63 -61.17
CA LEU A 246 75.31 6.33 -61.60
C LEU A 246 75.56 6.23 -63.12
N SER A 247 76.00 7.31 -63.75
CA SER A 247 76.58 7.27 -65.10
C SER A 247 78.05 7.69 -65.08
N GLU A 248 78.94 6.71 -65.02
CA GLU A 248 80.27 6.72 -65.65
C GLU A 248 80.46 5.41 -66.43
#